data_AF-A0A8R1IXB4-F1
#
_entry.id   AF-A0A8R1IXB4-F1
#
_cell.length_a   1.000
_cell.length_b   1.000
_cell.length_c   1.000
_cell.angle_alpha   90.00
_cell.angle_beta   90.00
_cell.angle_gamma   90.00
#
_symmetry.space_group_name_H-M   'P 1'
#
loop_
_entity.id
_entity.type
_entity.pdbx_description
1 polymer ?
#
loop_
_entity_poly.entity_id
_entity_poly.type
_entity_poly.pdbx_seq_one_letter_code
_entity_poly.pdbx_strand_id
1 'polypeptide(L)'
;MCKIIDYLLLEIDSFEFSYRTIAAAVLFVNYEPTSAVERATGFTSEQLSQVIRYVRPVCNVFARLRDDTEVLPVHSQINADDTHNIQVHIKFQDYEDLVKEEREKLHGRARQH
;
A
#
# COMPACT_ATOMS: atom_id res chain seq x y z
N MET A 1 5.54 -3.94 1.26
CA MET A 1 4.09 -3.63 1.31
C MET A 1 3.58 -3.41 2.72
N CYS A 2 4.13 -4.06 3.75
CA CYS A 2 3.71 -3.85 5.14
C CYS A 2 3.68 -2.36 5.53
N LYS A 3 4.74 -1.61 5.20
CA LYS A 3 4.80 -0.14 5.39
C LYS A 3 3.62 0.64 4.78
N ILE A 4 3.06 0.17 3.65
CA ILE A 4 1.88 0.81 3.02
C ILE A 4 0.65 0.59 3.90
N ILE A 5 0.46 -0.63 4.40
CA ILE A 5 -0.65 -0.96 5.29
C ILE A 5 -0.49 -0.23 6.62
N ASP A 6 0.72 -0.17 7.17
CA ASP A 6 1.02 0.56 8.40
C ASP A 6 0.67 2.05 8.26
N TYR A 7 0.99 2.67 7.10
CA TYR A 7 0.61 4.05 6.83
C TYR A 7 -0.90 4.21 6.76
N LEU A 8 -1.59 3.34 6.01
CA LEU A 8 -3.05 3.40 5.85
C LEU A 8 -3.77 3.28 7.19
N LEU A 9 -3.28 2.44 8.10
CA LEU A 9 -3.87 2.28 9.45
C LEU A 9 -3.70 3.51 10.36
N LEU A 10 -2.84 4.47 9.99
CA LEU A 10 -2.73 5.77 10.67
C LEU A 10 -3.75 6.79 10.14
N GLU A 11 -4.39 6.53 9.00
CA GLU A 11 -5.44 7.37 8.45
C GLU A 11 -6.80 6.94 8.98
N ILE A 12 -7.53 7.86 9.61
CA ILE A 12 -8.85 7.56 10.20
C ILE A 12 -9.86 7.10 9.15
N ASP A 13 -9.80 7.65 7.94
CA ASP A 13 -10.69 7.31 6.83
C ASP A 13 -10.49 5.87 6.32
N SER A 14 -9.35 5.24 6.64
CA SER A 14 -9.11 3.84 6.24
C SER A 14 -10.09 2.87 6.92
N PHE A 15 -10.64 3.25 8.08
CA PHE A 15 -11.57 2.45 8.87
C PHE A 15 -12.96 2.34 8.23
N GLU A 16 -13.25 3.08 7.16
CA GLU A 16 -14.41 2.83 6.30
C GLU A 16 -14.30 1.47 5.57
N PHE A 17 -13.09 0.94 5.45
CA PHE A 17 -12.80 -0.34 4.80
C PHE A 17 -12.36 -1.39 5.81
N SER A 18 -12.72 -2.66 5.57
CA SER A 18 -12.19 -3.75 6.38
C SER A 18 -10.68 -3.94 6.14
N TYR A 19 -9.96 -4.45 7.13
CA TYR A 19 -8.53 -4.77 7.00
C TYR A 19 -8.25 -5.72 5.83
N ARG A 20 -9.14 -6.71 5.63
CA ARG A 20 -9.04 -7.67 4.53
C ARG A 20 -9.14 -6.98 3.17
N THR A 21 -10.06 -6.03 3.02
CA THR A 21 -10.24 -5.29 1.76
C THR A 21 -9.10 -4.32 1.49
N ILE A 22 -8.53 -3.69 2.53
CA ILE A 22 -7.32 -2.86 2.41
C ILE A 22 -6.14 -3.72 1.93
N ALA A 23 -5.87 -4.85 2.58
CA ALA A 23 -4.78 -5.74 2.23
C ALA A 23 -4.91 -6.24 0.78
N ALA A 24 -6.12 -6.68 0.38
CA ALA A 24 -6.38 -7.11 -0.99
C ALA A 24 -6.18 -5.97 -2.00
N ALA A 25 -6.67 -4.76 -1.71
CA ALA A 25 -6.50 -3.60 -2.58
C ALA A 25 -5.03 -3.20 -2.77
N VAL A 26 -4.22 -3.25 -1.70
CA VAL A 26 -2.77 -3.01 -1.79
C VAL A 26 -2.12 -4.05 -2.70
N LEU A 27 -2.53 -5.33 -2.63
CA LEU A 27 -2.04 -6.36 -3.56
C LEU A 27 -2.43 -6.03 -5.01
N PHE A 28 -3.68 -5.65 -5.28
CA PHE A 28 -4.13 -5.28 -6.63
C PHE A 28 -3.35 -4.10 -7.24
N VAL A 29 -2.85 -3.17 -6.41
CA VAL A 29 -2.07 -2.03 -6.91
C VAL A 29 -0.60 -2.36 -7.12
N ASN A 30 -0.04 -3.31 -6.36
CA ASN A 30 1.41 -3.56 -6.32
C ASN A 30 1.84 -4.89 -6.97
N TYR A 31 0.91 -5.76 -7.34
CA TYR A 31 1.21 -7.08 -7.90
C TYR A 31 0.52 -7.32 -9.24
N GLU A 32 1.27 -7.95 -10.14
CA GLU A 32 0.78 -8.51 -11.40
C GLU A 32 1.18 -10.00 -11.48
N PRO A 33 0.42 -10.83 -12.20
CA PRO A 33 -0.80 -10.49 -12.92
C PRO A 33 -2.01 -10.36 -11.97
N THR A 34 -2.96 -9.47 -12.31
CA THR A 34 -4.25 -9.32 -11.61
C THR A 34 -4.92 -10.67 -11.27
N SER A 35 -4.91 -11.64 -12.19
CA SER A 35 -5.52 -12.97 -11.96
C SER A 35 -4.89 -13.76 -10.81
N ALA A 36 -3.61 -13.53 -10.48
CA ALA A 36 -2.98 -14.16 -9.32
C ALA A 36 -3.48 -13.54 -8.03
N VAL A 37 -3.68 -12.22 -8.02
CA VAL A 37 -4.24 -11.48 -6.87
C VAL A 37 -5.70 -11.88 -6.63
N GLU A 38 -6.49 -12.05 -7.69
CA GLU A 38 -7.88 -12.53 -7.56
C GLU A 38 -7.94 -13.92 -6.92
N ARG A 39 -7.09 -14.85 -7.38
CA ARG A 39 -7.00 -16.19 -6.79
C ARG A 39 -6.56 -16.16 -5.32
N ALA A 40 -5.59 -15.33 -4.97
CA ALA A 40 -5.04 -15.26 -3.61
C ALA A 40 -6.01 -14.60 -2.62
N THR A 41 -6.75 -13.59 -3.05
CA THR A 41 -7.59 -12.77 -2.16
C THR A 41 -9.06 -13.22 -2.14
N GLY A 42 -9.52 -13.86 -3.21
CA GLY A 42 -10.92 -14.21 -3.45
C GLY A 42 -11.79 -13.02 -3.85
N PHE A 43 -11.18 -11.86 -4.17
CA PHE A 43 -11.88 -10.68 -4.66
C PHE A 43 -11.56 -10.44 -6.13
N THR A 44 -12.46 -9.78 -6.83
CA THR A 44 -12.20 -9.17 -8.15
C THR A 44 -11.78 -7.72 -7.98
N SER A 45 -11.07 -7.16 -8.96
CA SER A 45 -10.73 -5.73 -8.95
C SER A 45 -11.97 -4.83 -8.95
N GLU A 46 -13.09 -5.28 -9.52
CA GLU A 46 -14.34 -4.51 -9.58
C GLU A 46 -14.97 -4.37 -8.18
N GLN A 47 -15.03 -5.49 -7.43
CA GLN A 47 -15.51 -5.51 -6.05
C GLN A 47 -14.72 -4.57 -5.12
N LEU A 48 -13.43 -4.38 -5.41
CA LEU A 48 -12.54 -3.55 -4.61
C LEU A 48 -12.30 -2.16 -5.22
N SER A 49 -13.03 -1.76 -6.24
CA SER A 49 -12.76 -0.52 -7.00
C SER A 49 -12.64 0.73 -6.12
N GLN A 50 -13.51 0.90 -5.12
CA GLN A 50 -13.47 2.03 -4.19
C GLN A 50 -12.22 2.02 -3.30
N VAL A 51 -11.93 0.89 -2.64
CA VAL A 51 -10.75 0.77 -1.78
C VAL A 51 -9.46 0.83 -2.59
N ILE A 52 -9.44 0.29 -3.81
CA ILE A 52 -8.31 0.42 -4.75
C ILE A 52 -8.07 1.89 -5.09
N ARG A 53 -9.12 2.67 -5.35
CA ARG A 53 -8.99 4.11 -5.59
C ARG A 53 -8.43 4.84 -4.37
N TYR A 54 -8.86 4.44 -3.17
CA TYR A 54 -8.40 5.02 -1.90
C TYR A 54 -6.91 4.73 -1.62
N VAL A 55 -6.45 3.49 -1.77
CA VAL A 55 -5.07 3.09 -1.42
C VAL A 55 -4.04 3.44 -2.51
N ARG A 56 -4.47 3.66 -3.75
CA ARG A 56 -3.57 3.87 -4.91
C ARG A 56 -2.60 5.05 -4.75
N PRO A 57 -3.01 6.26 -4.29
CA PRO A 57 -2.06 7.35 -4.05
C PRO A 57 -0.95 6.96 -3.07
N VAL A 58 -1.30 6.28 -1.98
CA VAL A 58 -0.32 5.80 -0.98
C VAL A 58 0.63 4.79 -1.63
N CYS A 59 0.10 3.81 -2.36
CA CYS A 59 0.92 2.82 -3.06
C CYS A 59 1.88 3.47 -4.06
N ASN A 60 1.43 4.47 -4.83
CA ASN A 60 2.27 5.20 -5.79
C ASN A 60 3.43 5.92 -5.10
N VAL A 61 3.17 6.60 -3.98
CA VAL A 61 4.22 7.29 -3.21
C VAL A 61 5.25 6.29 -2.71
N PHE A 62 4.82 5.19 -2.09
CA PHE A 62 5.73 4.16 -1.60
C PHE A 62 6.47 3.45 -2.74
N ALA A 63 5.85 3.24 -3.90
CA ALA A 63 6.53 2.67 -5.07
C ALA A 63 7.61 3.61 -5.62
N ARG A 64 7.37 4.93 -5.62
CA ARG A 64 8.36 5.94 -6.05
C ARG A 64 9.53 6.08 -5.08
N LEU A 65 9.26 5.89 -3.78
CA LEU A 65 10.27 6.01 -2.72
C LEU A 65 11.02 4.71 -2.46
N ARG A 66 10.58 3.58 -3.01
CA ARG A 66 11.39 2.37 -3.02
C ARG A 66 12.67 2.66 -3.79
N ASP A 67 13.75 2.82 -3.04
CA ASP A 67 15.09 2.73 -3.60
C ASP A 67 15.42 1.25 -3.81
N ASP A 68 16.16 0.94 -4.87
CA ASP A 68 16.67 -0.43 -5.13
C ASP A 68 17.59 -0.93 -3.99
N THR A 69 17.95 -0.03 -3.07
CA THR A 69 18.76 -0.28 -1.87
C THR A 69 17.94 -0.50 -0.60
N GLU A 70 16.61 -0.54 -0.65
CA GLU A 70 15.75 -0.81 0.52
C GLU A 70 15.88 -2.29 0.95
N VAL A 71 17.00 -2.61 1.59
CA VAL A 71 17.33 -3.94 2.10
C VAL A 71 16.54 -4.18 3.38
N LEU A 72 15.89 -5.35 3.49
CA LEU A 72 15.26 -5.77 4.74
C LEU A 72 16.30 -5.73 5.87
N PRO A 73 15.98 -5.12 7.02
CA PRO A 73 16.94 -5.01 8.12
C PRO A 73 17.39 -6.42 8.56
N VAL A 74 18.70 -6.62 8.61
CA VAL A 74 19.29 -7.89 9.05
C VAL A 74 19.40 -7.87 10.56
N HIS A 75 18.73 -8.81 11.20
CA HIS A 75 18.79 -9.01 12.64
C HIS A 75 19.60 -10.27 12.94
N SER A 76 20.77 -10.13 13.56
CA SER A 76 21.71 -11.24 13.79
C SER A 76 21.16 -12.41 14.63
N GLN A 77 20.06 -12.18 15.34
CA GLN A 77 19.40 -13.15 16.21
C GLN A 77 18.14 -13.77 15.59
N ILE A 78 17.77 -13.37 14.36
CA ILE A 78 16.53 -13.79 13.69
C ILE A 78 16.92 -14.50 12.39
N ASN A 79 16.18 -15.55 12.05
CA ASN A 79 16.39 -16.24 10.79
C ASN A 79 16.20 -15.25 9.63
N ALA A 80 17.10 -15.27 8.64
CA ALA A 80 17.04 -14.43 7.46
C ALA A 80 15.67 -14.52 6.76
N ASP A 81 15.09 -15.73 6.71
CA ASP A 81 13.78 -15.96 6.09
C ASP A 81 12.63 -15.29 6.85
N ASP A 82 12.81 -14.94 8.13
CA ASP A 82 11.78 -14.34 9.01
C ASP A 82 11.93 -12.83 9.15
N THR A 83 13.00 -12.23 8.59
CA THR A 83 13.28 -10.79 8.68
C THR A 83 12.14 -9.91 8.14
N HIS A 84 11.39 -10.41 7.15
CA HIS A 84 10.24 -9.70 6.57
C HIS A 84 9.03 -9.59 7.51
N ASN A 85 8.98 -10.38 8.60
CA ASN A 85 7.91 -10.37 9.60
C ASN A 85 8.20 -9.42 10.77
N ILE A 86 9.40 -8.84 10.84
CA ILE A 86 9.74 -7.88 11.90
C ILE A 86 9.12 -6.54 11.59
N GLN A 87 8.24 -6.07 12.50
CA GLN A 87 7.62 -4.76 12.37
C GLN A 87 8.69 -3.67 12.36
N VAL A 88 8.60 -2.79 11.37
CA VAL A 88 9.47 -1.61 11.24
C VAL A 88 8.67 -0.34 11.51
N HIS A 89 9.33 0.66 12.09
CA HIS A 89 8.71 1.95 12.32
C HIS A 89 8.73 2.80 11.05
N ILE A 90 7.59 3.43 10.73
CA ILE A 90 7.48 4.48 9.72
C ILE A 90 7.13 5.79 10.43
N LYS A 91 7.73 6.90 10.00
CA LYS A 91 7.33 8.23 10.44
C LYS A 91 6.29 8.76 9.48
N PHE A 92 5.05 8.91 9.93
CA PHE A 92 3.92 9.34 9.10
C PHE A 92 4.20 10.65 8.36
N GLN A 93 4.82 11.61 9.06
CA GLN A 93 5.13 12.95 8.54
C GLN A 93 6.09 12.93 7.35
N ASP A 94 6.90 11.87 7.20
CA ASP A 94 7.83 11.76 6.05
C ASP A 94 7.08 11.50 4.73
N TYR A 95 5.82 11.05 4.79
CA TYR A 95 5.03 10.65 3.62
C TYR A 95 3.77 11.49 3.41
N GLU A 96 3.26 12.14 4.46
CA GLU A 96 1.97 12.84 4.47
C GLU A 96 1.83 13.85 3.32
N ASP A 97 2.80 14.76 3.17
CA ASP A 97 2.78 15.79 2.11
C ASP A 97 2.82 15.18 0.70
N LEU A 98 3.60 14.10 0.52
CA LEU A 98 3.73 13.40 -0.76
C LEU A 98 2.44 12.67 -1.12
N VAL A 99 1.79 12.04 -0.14
CA VAL A 99 0.50 11.35 -0.33
C VAL A 99 -0.59 12.36 -0.66
N LYS A 100 -0.60 13.51 0.01
CA LYS A 100 -1.54 14.60 -0.28
C LYS A 100 -1.37 15.12 -1.72
N GLU A 101 -0.14 15.37 -2.14
CA GLU A 101 0.18 15.79 -3.51
C GLU A 101 -0.31 14.75 -4.54
N GLU A 102 -0.08 13.47 -4.29
CA GLU A 102 -0.48 12.38 -5.20
C GLU A 102 -2.02 12.23 -5.27
N ARG A 103 -2.73 12.43 -4.15
CA ARG A 103 -4.20 12.48 -4.13
C ARG A 103 -4.72 13.62 -5.00
N GLU A 104 -4.18 14.82 -4.85
CA GLU A 104 -4.58 16.00 -5.63
C GLU A 104 -4.37 15.79 -7.13
N LYS A 105 -3.23 15.19 -7.53
CA LYS A 105 -2.95 14.82 -8.92
C LYS A 105 -3.99 13.86 -9.49
N LEU A 106 -4.34 12.81 -8.76
CA LEU A 106 -5.33 11.82 -9.21
C LEU A 106 -6.74 12.41 -9.29
N HIS A 107 -7.11 13.30 -8.36
CA HIS A 107 -8.38 14.04 -8.43
C HIS A 107 -8.43 15.01 -9.62
N GLY A 108 -7.33 15.69 -9.93
CA GLY A 108 -7.23 16.58 -11.10
C GLY A 108 -7.40 15.83 -12.43
N ARG A 109 -6.76 14.66 -12.55
CA ARG A 109 -6.86 13.80 -13.76
C ARG A 109 -8.27 13.26 -13.98
N ALA A 110 -8.99 12.93 -12.90
CA ALA A 110 -10.38 12.45 -12.98
C ALA A 110 -11.40 13.52 -13.43
N ARG A 111 -11.04 14.81 -13.43
CA ARG A 111 -11.92 15.90 -13.89
C ARG A 111 -11.72 16.27 -15.36
N GLN A 112 -10.71 15.70 -16.03
CA GLN A 112 -10.35 15.98 -17.42
C GLN A 112 -10.84 14.91 -18.41
N HIS A 113 -11.49 13.85 -17.89
CA HIS A 113 -12.09 12.75 -18.64
C HIS A 113 -13.57 12.65 -18.31
#